data_AF-A0A943KAP3-F1
#
_entry.id   AF-A0A943KAP3-F1
#
_cell.length_a   1.000
_cell.length_b   1.000
_cell.length_c   1.000
_cell.angle_alpha   90.00
_cell.angle_beta   90.00
_cell.angle_gamma   90.00
#
_symmetry.space_group_name_H-M   'P 1'
#
loop_
_entity.id
_entity.type
_entity.pdbx_description
1 polymer ?
#
loop_
_entity_poly.entity_id
_entity_poly.type
_entity_poly.pdbx_seq_one_letter_code
_entity_poly.pdbx_strand_id
1 'polypeptide(L)'
;MKAERKNKHNSKNLKIPRSPLAALFAVMFLAVAALFSSCALVSESTEDKFSFRLSQTEITLEEGASAWLHLIKTPADGKKIPLAWRTENEAVATVQNGKITAVSAGETYAEVSTREAKFSCRITVTPRSRNT
;
A
#
# COMPACT_ATOMS: atom_id res chain seq x y z
N MET A 1 29.89 -15.66 -42.94
CA MET A 1 29.21 -16.50 -41.94
C MET A 1 29.86 -16.26 -40.57
N LYS A 2 29.07 -15.72 -39.61
CA LYS A 2 29.21 -15.62 -38.12
C LYS A 2 30.55 -15.09 -37.50
N ALA A 3 30.55 -13.92 -36.84
CA ALA A 3 30.32 -13.64 -35.39
C ALA A 3 31.58 -13.96 -34.52
N GLU A 4 32.03 -13.29 -33.45
CA GLU A 4 31.40 -12.46 -32.41
C GLU A 4 32.46 -11.85 -31.43
N ARG A 5 32.11 -10.70 -30.79
CA ARG A 5 32.48 -10.15 -29.45
C ARG A 5 33.89 -9.68 -29.01
N LYS A 6 34.00 -8.34 -29.01
CA LYS A 6 34.29 -7.33 -27.95
C LYS A 6 35.22 -7.64 -26.75
N ASN A 7 36.14 -6.68 -26.60
CA ASN A 7 37.30 -6.54 -25.72
C ASN A 7 36.98 -5.87 -24.35
N LYS A 8 37.48 -6.53 -23.30
CA LYS A 8 38.03 -6.10 -21.99
C LYS A 8 37.78 -4.68 -21.43
N HIS A 9 37.15 -4.67 -20.26
CA HIS A 9 37.06 -3.57 -19.28
C HIS A 9 38.43 -3.18 -18.70
N ASN A 10 38.70 -1.88 -18.55
CA ASN A 10 39.80 -1.33 -17.74
C ASN A 10 39.20 -0.78 -16.42
N SER A 11 39.43 -1.47 -15.31
CA SER A 11 39.00 -1.04 -13.97
C SER A 11 40.08 -0.20 -13.29
N LYS A 12 39.78 1.05 -12.99
CA LYS A 12 40.56 1.86 -12.05
C LYS A 12 40.28 1.37 -10.62
N ASN A 13 41.30 0.75 -10.07
CA ASN A 13 41.62 0.48 -8.66
C ASN A 13 40.80 1.30 -7.63
N LEU A 14 40.08 0.63 -6.73
CA LEU A 14 39.62 1.24 -5.48
C LEU A 14 39.94 0.33 -4.28
N LYS A 15 40.70 0.94 -3.35
CA LYS A 15 41.40 0.42 -2.17
C LYS A 15 40.62 -0.59 -1.31
N ILE A 16 41.30 -1.67 -0.94
CA ILE A 16 40.86 -2.72 0.00
C ILE A 16 41.44 -2.42 1.40
N PRO A 17 40.63 -2.31 2.48
CA PRO A 17 41.15 -2.14 3.84
C PRO A 17 41.64 -3.47 4.47
N ARG A 18 42.77 -3.38 5.18
CA ARG A 18 43.57 -4.47 5.75
C ARG A 18 43.11 -4.93 7.15
N SER A 19 41.93 -5.51 7.30
CA SER A 19 41.53 -6.13 8.59
C SER A 19 41.29 -7.64 8.44
N PRO A 20 41.90 -8.48 9.30
CA PRO A 20 41.83 -9.94 9.16
C PRO A 20 40.42 -10.50 9.42
N LEU A 21 39.57 -9.75 10.14
CA LEU A 21 38.17 -10.10 10.38
C LEU A 21 37.29 -9.92 9.12
N ALA A 22 37.62 -8.97 8.24
CA ALA A 22 36.87 -8.74 6.99
C ALA A 22 37.16 -9.80 5.91
N ALA A 23 38.35 -10.43 5.96
CA ALA A 23 38.70 -11.53 5.07
C ALA A 23 37.82 -12.79 5.32
N LEU A 24 37.41 -13.03 6.57
CA LEU A 24 36.50 -14.13 6.92
C LEU A 24 35.08 -13.93 6.36
N PHE A 25 34.57 -12.70 6.40
CA PHE A 25 33.29 -12.37 5.76
C PHE A 25 33.35 -12.46 4.23
N ALA A 26 34.48 -12.13 3.61
CA ALA A 26 34.69 -12.24 2.17
C ALA A 26 34.83 -13.70 1.69
N VAL A 27 35.48 -14.56 2.47
CA VAL A 27 35.64 -15.99 2.13
C VAL A 27 34.34 -16.76 2.35
N MET A 28 33.55 -16.41 3.37
CA MET A 28 32.20 -16.95 3.54
C MET A 28 31.25 -16.50 2.42
N PHE A 29 31.48 -15.34 1.79
CA PHE A 29 30.73 -14.89 0.61
C PHE A 29 31.11 -15.63 -0.69
N LEU A 30 32.32 -16.17 -0.79
CA LEU A 30 32.80 -16.89 -1.98
C LEU A 30 32.43 -18.38 -2.00
N ALA A 31 32.16 -19.01 -0.85
CA ALA A 31 31.75 -20.42 -0.80
C ALA A 31 30.26 -20.64 -1.10
N VAL A 32 29.38 -19.66 -0.86
CA VAL A 32 27.94 -19.82 -1.15
C VAL A 32 27.64 -19.65 -2.64
N ALA A 33 28.45 -18.87 -3.38
CA ALA A 33 28.28 -18.64 -4.82
C ALA A 33 28.39 -19.90 -5.70
N ALA A 34 29.10 -20.94 -5.25
CA ALA A 34 29.31 -22.17 -6.03
C ALA A 34 28.26 -23.28 -5.77
N LEU A 35 27.42 -23.16 -4.74
CA LEU A 35 26.25 -24.03 -4.58
C LEU A 35 24.96 -23.41 -5.15
N PHE A 36 25.03 -22.21 -5.71
CA PHE A 36 23.95 -21.60 -6.49
C PHE A 36 23.97 -22.03 -7.98
N SER A 37 24.48 -23.22 -8.32
CA SER A 37 24.26 -23.88 -9.62
C SER A 37 22.81 -24.38 -9.82
N SER A 38 21.86 -23.87 -9.04
CA SER A 38 20.45 -23.94 -9.39
C SER A 38 19.75 -22.64 -9.01
N CYS A 39 20.30 -21.50 -9.41
CA CYS A 39 19.51 -20.27 -9.46
C CYS A 39 18.75 -20.22 -10.79
N ALA A 40 17.59 -20.88 -10.84
CA ALA A 40 16.60 -20.61 -11.88
C ALA A 40 15.21 -21.10 -11.43
N LEU A 41 14.74 -20.59 -10.31
CA LEU A 41 13.31 -20.45 -10.03
C LEU A 41 13.21 -19.45 -8.88
N VAL A 42 13.54 -18.19 -9.17
CA VAL A 42 12.72 -17.16 -8.53
C VAL A 42 11.35 -17.36 -9.17
N SER A 43 10.46 -18.00 -8.40
CA SER A 43 9.04 -17.93 -8.67
C SER A 43 8.69 -16.46 -8.57
N GLU A 44 8.78 -15.75 -9.70
CA GLU A 44 8.10 -14.48 -9.87
C GLU A 44 6.62 -14.84 -9.87
N SER A 45 6.08 -14.98 -8.65
CA SER A 45 4.65 -15.07 -8.43
C SER A 45 4.10 -13.85 -9.11
N THR A 46 3.32 -14.08 -10.16
CA THR A 46 2.56 -13.04 -10.85
C THR A 46 1.65 -12.40 -9.81
N GLU A 47 2.18 -11.37 -9.15
CA GLU A 47 1.44 -10.44 -8.32
C GLU A 47 0.50 -9.72 -9.28
N ASP A 48 -0.76 -10.11 -9.30
CA ASP A 48 -1.81 -9.27 -9.84
C ASP A 48 -1.77 -7.96 -9.06
N LYS A 49 -1.01 -6.98 -9.57
CA LYS A 49 -0.82 -5.69 -8.90
C LYS A 49 -2.11 -4.90 -8.98
N PHE A 50 -2.96 -5.05 -7.98
CA PHE A 50 -4.13 -4.22 -7.80
C PHE A 50 -3.76 -2.89 -7.14
N SER A 51 -4.48 -1.82 -7.50
CA SER A 51 -4.47 -0.56 -6.77
C SER A 51 -5.82 -0.31 -6.13
N PHE A 52 -5.80 0.35 -4.98
CA PHE A 52 -6.97 0.68 -4.18
C PHE A 52 -7.02 2.19 -3.94
N ARG A 53 -8.21 2.77 -4.05
CA ARG A 53 -8.47 4.18 -3.70
C ARG A 53 -9.88 4.36 -3.17
N LEU A 54 -10.11 5.37 -2.35
CA LEU A 54 -11.46 5.77 -1.98
C LEU A 54 -12.14 6.57 -3.10
N SER A 55 -13.46 6.52 -3.18
CA SER A 55 -14.25 7.37 -4.09
C SER A 55 -14.09 8.85 -3.75
N GLN A 56 -13.92 9.17 -2.47
CA GLN A 56 -13.73 10.51 -1.92
C GLN A 56 -12.83 10.43 -0.70
N THR A 57 -12.05 11.49 -0.45
CA THR A 57 -11.20 11.61 0.74
C THR A 57 -11.76 12.60 1.76
N GLU A 58 -12.76 13.41 1.36
CA GLU A 58 -13.46 14.35 2.22
C GLU A 58 -14.95 14.33 1.89
N ILE A 59 -15.79 14.33 2.93
CA ILE A 59 -17.25 14.34 2.82
C ILE A 59 -17.80 15.38 3.79
N THR A 60 -18.65 16.28 3.30
CA THR A 60 -19.41 17.21 4.13
C THR A 60 -20.88 16.80 4.14
N LEU A 61 -21.46 16.64 5.32
CA LEU A 61 -22.86 16.26 5.50
C LEU A 61 -23.55 17.16 6.51
N GLU A 62 -24.84 17.39 6.31
CA GLU A 62 -25.69 17.98 7.34
C GLU A 62 -26.03 16.91 8.40
N GLU A 63 -26.21 17.31 9.66
CA GLU A 63 -26.67 16.42 10.73
C GLU A 63 -27.92 15.62 10.31
N GLY A 64 -27.85 14.29 10.46
CA GLY A 64 -28.91 13.35 10.06
C GLY A 64 -28.87 12.94 8.58
N ALA A 65 -28.03 13.55 7.74
CA ALA A 65 -27.83 13.11 6.37
C ALA A 65 -26.92 11.87 6.28
N SER A 66 -26.89 11.24 5.11
CA SER A 66 -26.03 10.08 4.85
C SER A 66 -25.44 10.11 3.45
N ALA A 67 -24.24 9.56 3.30
CA ALA A 67 -23.56 9.40 2.01
C ALA A 67 -22.89 8.03 1.90
N TRP A 68 -22.53 7.64 0.69
CA TRP A 68 -21.80 6.41 0.41
C TRP A 68 -20.33 6.71 0.11
N LEU A 69 -19.45 5.97 0.79
CA LEU A 69 -18.02 5.94 0.57
C LEU A 69 -17.64 4.57 0.02
N HIS A 70 -17.04 4.53 -1.17
CA HIS A 70 -16.68 3.30 -1.85
C HIS A 70 -15.16 3.12 -1.92
N LEU A 71 -14.70 1.89 -1.75
CA LEU A 71 -13.32 1.51 -2.09
C LEU A 71 -13.28 0.98 -3.52
N ILE A 72 -12.55 1.67 -4.39
CA ILE A 72 -12.39 1.34 -5.80
C ILE A 72 -11.10 0.54 -5.98
N LYS A 73 -11.24 -0.67 -6.53
CA LYS A 73 -10.15 -1.54 -6.95
C LYS A 73 -9.86 -1.36 -8.45
N THR A 74 -8.59 -1.38 -8.85
CA THR A 74 -8.20 -1.33 -10.27
C THR A 74 -7.03 -2.29 -10.55
N PRO A 75 -7.14 -3.19 -11.57
CA PRO A 75 -8.31 -3.43 -12.41
C PRO A 75 -9.50 -4.01 -11.62
N ALA A 76 -10.71 -3.79 -12.12
CA ALA A 76 -11.90 -4.42 -11.57
C ALA A 76 -11.92 -5.89 -12.02
N ASP A 77 -11.80 -6.82 -11.08
CA ASP A 77 -11.76 -8.27 -11.32
C ASP A 77 -13.01 -8.99 -10.80
N GLY A 78 -14.03 -8.24 -10.34
CA GLY A 78 -15.28 -8.77 -9.80
C GLY A 78 -15.15 -9.48 -8.45
N LYS A 79 -13.94 -9.58 -7.88
CA LYS A 79 -13.69 -10.24 -6.60
C LYS A 79 -14.13 -9.33 -5.46
N LYS A 80 -15.08 -9.80 -4.65
CA LYS A 80 -15.45 -9.10 -3.40
C LYS A 80 -14.28 -9.17 -2.43
N ILE A 81 -13.97 -8.03 -1.82
CA ILE A 81 -12.90 -7.91 -0.83
C ILE A 81 -13.53 -7.65 0.53
N PRO A 82 -13.11 -8.38 1.58
CA PRO A 82 -13.54 -8.07 2.93
C PRO A 82 -13.01 -6.69 3.34
N LEU A 83 -13.94 -5.79 3.69
CA LEU A 83 -13.64 -4.44 4.17
C LEU A 83 -14.02 -4.34 5.64
N ALA A 84 -13.13 -3.79 6.45
CA ALA A 84 -13.43 -3.38 7.81
C ALA A 84 -13.52 -1.85 7.86
N TRP A 85 -14.68 -1.35 8.30
CA TRP A 85 -14.97 0.07 8.44
C TRP A 85 -14.96 0.46 9.91
N ARG A 86 -14.41 1.63 10.21
CA ARG A 86 -14.48 2.26 11.53
C ARG A 86 -14.51 3.77 11.39
N THR A 87 -14.94 4.45 12.44
CA THR A 87 -14.82 5.91 12.55
C THR A 87 -14.09 6.26 13.84
N GLU A 88 -13.34 7.35 13.83
CA GLU A 88 -12.62 7.82 15.01
C GLU A 88 -13.56 8.34 16.10
N ASN A 89 -14.72 8.91 15.72
CA ASN A 89 -15.69 9.43 16.67
C ASN A 89 -17.14 9.17 16.23
N GLU A 90 -17.73 8.10 16.77
CA GLU A 90 -19.12 7.69 16.50
C GLU A 90 -20.16 8.71 16.96
N ALA A 91 -19.81 9.62 17.87
CA ALA A 91 -20.71 10.71 18.27
C ALA A 91 -20.86 11.78 17.17
N VAL A 92 -19.89 11.89 16.25
CA VAL A 92 -19.93 12.85 15.13
C VAL A 92 -20.51 12.19 13.88
N ALA A 93 -20.01 11.02 13.49
CA ALA A 93 -20.53 10.25 12.36
C ALA A 93 -20.31 8.76 12.57
N THR A 94 -21.16 7.93 11.97
CA THR A 94 -21.01 6.46 11.98
C THR A 94 -20.80 5.95 10.56
N VAL A 95 -20.12 4.82 10.40
CA VAL A 95 -19.96 4.15 9.10
C VAL A 95 -20.34 2.68 9.21
N GLN A 96 -21.27 2.24 8.36
CA GLN A 96 -21.68 0.84 8.26
C GLN A 96 -21.65 0.41 6.81
N ASN A 97 -20.78 -0.56 6.49
CA ASN A 97 -20.63 -1.09 5.12
C ASN A 97 -20.43 -0.02 4.05
N GLY A 98 -19.68 1.04 4.36
CA GLY A 98 -19.45 2.17 3.46
C GLY A 98 -20.55 3.22 3.44
N LYS A 99 -21.67 3.04 4.14
CA LYS A 99 -22.65 4.10 4.36
C LYS A 99 -22.26 4.93 5.57
N ILE A 100 -21.97 6.19 5.35
CA ILE A 100 -21.68 7.18 6.39
C ILE A 100 -23.00 7.86 6.80
N THR A 101 -23.26 7.94 8.09
CA THR A 101 -24.42 8.65 8.67
C THR A 101 -23.92 9.73 9.62
N ALA A 102 -24.33 10.98 9.38
CA ALA A 102 -23.97 12.12 10.21
C ALA A 102 -24.83 12.15 11.49
N VAL A 103 -24.17 12.24 12.66
CA VAL A 103 -24.81 12.18 13.98
C VAL A 103 -24.88 13.57 14.62
N SER A 104 -23.75 14.26 14.75
CA SER A 104 -23.68 15.61 15.32
C SER A 104 -22.60 16.45 14.65
N ALA A 105 -22.77 17.77 14.67
CA ALA A 105 -21.85 18.73 14.09
C ALA A 105 -20.44 18.60 14.66
N GLY A 106 -19.44 18.62 13.79
CA GLY A 106 -18.05 18.41 14.14
C GLY A 106 -17.26 17.80 13.01
N GLU A 107 -16.04 17.38 13.31
CA GLU A 107 -15.16 16.71 12.35
C GLU A 107 -14.71 15.36 12.90
N THR A 108 -14.65 14.36 12.04
CA THR A 108 -14.12 13.04 12.36
C THR A 108 -13.52 12.40 11.10
N TYR A 109 -12.94 11.21 11.25
CA TYR A 109 -12.44 10.43 10.13
C TYR A 109 -13.14 9.08 10.09
N ALA A 110 -13.48 8.63 8.88
CA ALA A 110 -13.83 7.25 8.60
C ALA A 110 -12.63 6.55 8.00
N GLU A 111 -12.29 5.41 8.57
CA GLU A 111 -11.23 4.55 8.07
C GLU A 111 -11.81 3.26 7.47
N VAL A 112 -11.22 2.84 6.35
CA VAL A 112 -11.46 1.53 5.76
C VAL A 112 -10.15 0.77 5.66
N SER A 113 -10.20 -0.51 6.00
CA SER A 113 -9.04 -1.39 5.93
C SER A 113 -9.37 -2.65 5.13
N THR A 114 -8.41 -3.04 4.29
CA THR A 114 -8.33 -4.35 3.65
C THR A 114 -7.23 -5.17 4.35
N ARG A 115 -6.97 -6.39 3.88
CA ARG A 115 -5.83 -7.17 4.38
C ARG A 115 -4.47 -6.53 4.09
N GLU A 116 -4.40 -5.68 3.08
CA GLU A 116 -3.15 -5.17 2.52
C GLU A 116 -2.96 -3.67 2.76
N ALA A 117 -4.05 -2.90 2.86
CA ALA A 117 -4.00 -1.45 2.88
C ALA A 117 -5.06 -0.84 3.80
N LYS A 118 -4.79 0.40 4.24
CA LYS A 118 -5.71 1.23 5.03
C LYS A 118 -5.89 2.57 4.35
N PHE A 119 -7.10 3.10 4.41
CA PHE A 119 -7.48 4.39 3.85
C PHE A 119 -8.32 5.17 4.86
N SER A 120 -8.23 6.50 4.79
CA SER A 120 -8.98 7.41 5.65
C SER A 120 -9.70 8.45 4.81
N CYS A 121 -10.89 8.86 5.27
CA CYS A 121 -11.70 9.92 4.71
C CYS A 121 -12.12 10.88 5.83
N ARG A 122 -11.88 12.18 5.64
CA ARG A 122 -12.34 13.23 6.55
C ARG A 122 -13.85 13.42 6.38
N ILE A 123 -14.55 13.53 7.49
CA ILE A 123 -15.99 13.79 7.54
C ILE A 123 -16.19 15.08 8.32
N THR A 124 -16.82 16.06 7.69
CA THR A 124 -17.26 17.29 8.33
C THR A 124 -18.78 17.29 8.40
N VAL A 125 -19.32 17.36 9.61
CA VAL A 125 -20.77 17.44 9.83
C VAL A 125 -21.13 18.89 10.15
N THR A 126 -22.03 19.46 9.35
CA THR A 126 -22.60 20.79 9.58
C THR A 126 -23.92 20.68 10.34
N PRO A 127 -24.25 21.65 11.22
CA PRO A 127 -25.53 21.66 11.94
C PRO A 127 -26.72 21.61 10.99
N ARG A 128 -27.81 20.99 11.43
CA ARG A 128 -29.05 21.02 10.65
C ARG A 128 -29.59 22.44 10.52
N SER A 129 -29.82 22.90 9.29
CA SER A 129 -30.50 24.16 9.04
C SER A 129 -31.98 24.01 9.40
N ARG A 130 -32.35 24.42 10.61
CA ARG A 130 -33.76 24.62 10.96
C ARG A 130 -34.22 25.92 10.31
N ASN A 131 -34.89 25.80 9.17
CA ASN A 131 -35.64 26.91 8.60
C ASN A 131 -36.87 27.15 9.50
N THR A 132 -36.78 28.14 10.38
CA THR A 132 -37.85 28.61 11.28
C THR A 132 -39.03 29.18 10.53
#